data_AF-A0A817G6P2-F1
#
_entry.id   AF-A0A817G6P2-F1
#
_cell.length_a   1.000
_cell.length_b   1.000
_cell.length_c   1.000
_cell.angle_alpha   90.00
_cell.angle_beta   90.00
_cell.angle_gamma   90.00
#
_symmetry.space_group_name_H-M   'P 1'
#
loop_
_entity.id
_entity.type
_entity.pdbx_description
1 polymer ?
#
loop_
_entity_poly.entity_id
_entity_poly.type
_entity_poly.pdbx_seq_one_letter_code
_entity_poly.pdbx_strand_id
1 'polypeptide(L)'
;MSFDSEAINHLLSKSDVIQALLHDLIGFFSQPLSSLDHEERQLRLKILRNRQDLFQEEGMIRILIAAINFFSERRDKSTLLEGVEEKIEDITNKLYAVLAALIKGNRVNCSNFAQSARLNWLVNRLQSQQASSGVLEVLHSVLVDSPEVLNMITESHILAIIGLLDRNGRDPKVLDVLCSLCVNNGVAVRANQNLIWESLVQRRDLLLQTALVDHVTW
;
A
#
# COMPACT_ATOMS: atom_id res chain seq x y z
N MET A 1 2.91 31.96 5.34
CA MET A 1 1.63 31.53 4.74
C MET A 1 0.72 31.10 5.87
N SER A 2 -0.39 31.80 6.04
CA SER A 2 -1.39 31.52 7.08
C SER A 2 -1.84 30.07 6.95
N PHE A 3 -1.54 29.24 7.94
CA PHE A 3 -2.20 27.95 8.08
C PHE A 3 -3.68 28.23 8.28
N ASP A 4 -4.55 27.66 7.44
CA ASP A 4 -6.00 27.63 7.68
C ASP A 4 -6.29 26.68 8.88
N SER A 5 -5.90 27.13 10.07
CA SER A 5 -6.16 26.47 11.35
C SER A 5 -7.66 26.24 11.53
N GLU A 6 -8.49 27.15 11.00
CA GLU A 6 -9.95 27.07 11.04
C GLU A 6 -10.50 25.90 10.21
N ALA A 7 -9.97 25.67 9.00
CA ALA A 7 -10.36 24.53 8.17
C ALA A 7 -9.96 23.21 8.82
N ILE A 8 -8.79 23.14 9.44
CA ILE A 8 -8.31 21.94 10.16
C ILE A 8 -9.18 21.67 11.38
N ASN A 9 -9.47 22.68 12.19
CA ASN A 9 -10.32 22.53 13.38
C ASN A 9 -11.75 22.09 13.00
N HIS A 10 -12.30 22.62 11.91
CA HIS A 10 -13.60 22.20 11.40
C HIS A 10 -13.57 20.77 10.82
N LEU A 11 -12.46 20.34 10.23
CA LEU A 11 -12.34 18.99 9.69
C LEU A 11 -12.12 17.95 10.80
N LEU A 12 -11.36 18.32 11.84
CA LEU A 12 -11.17 17.52 13.04
C LEU A 12 -12.42 17.45 13.91
N SER A 13 -13.25 18.50 13.94
CA SER A 13 -14.55 18.45 14.63
C SER A 13 -15.53 17.47 13.97
N LYS A 14 -15.29 17.12 12.70
CA LYS A 14 -16.03 16.09 11.95
C LYS A 14 -15.26 14.77 11.79
N SER A 15 -14.14 14.60 12.50
CA SER A 15 -13.26 13.44 12.35
C SER A 15 -14.01 12.11 12.54
N ASP A 16 -14.91 12.01 13.53
CA ASP A 16 -15.68 10.79 13.78
C ASP A 16 -16.57 10.41 12.58
N VAL A 17 -17.22 11.41 11.97
CA VAL A 17 -18.06 11.21 10.78
C VAL A 17 -17.22 10.76 9.59
N ILE A 18 -16.04 11.36 9.41
CA ILE A 18 -15.10 10.99 8.35
C ILE A 18 -14.61 9.55 8.56
N GLN A 19 -14.21 9.20 9.79
CA GLN A 19 -13.72 7.87 10.10
C GLN A 19 -14.81 6.80 9.92
N ALA A 20 -16.05 7.10 10.32
CA ALA A 20 -17.19 6.21 10.08
C ALA A 20 -17.44 5.99 8.59
N LEU A 21 -17.48 7.07 7.79
CA LEU A 21 -17.62 6.99 6.33
C LEU A 21 -16.51 6.14 5.70
N LEU A 22 -15.26 6.35 6.08
CA LEU A 22 -14.13 5.57 5.57
C LEU A 22 -14.23 4.10 5.97
N HIS A 23 -14.70 3.80 7.19
CA HIS A 23 -14.94 2.44 7.63
C HIS A 23 -16.04 1.75 6.80
N ASP A 24 -17.15 2.45 6.55
CA ASP A 24 -18.23 1.94 5.72
C ASP A 24 -17.76 1.67 4.29
N LEU A 25 -16.91 2.55 3.72
CA LEU A 25 -16.32 2.33 2.40
C LEU A 25 -15.40 1.11 2.37
N ILE A 26 -14.58 0.88 3.42
CA ILE A 26 -13.76 -0.33 3.54
C ILE A 26 -14.65 -1.58 3.54
N GLY A 27 -15.74 -1.55 4.31
CA GLY A 27 -16.72 -2.64 4.33
C GLY A 27 -17.42 -2.84 3.00
N PHE A 28 -17.80 -1.75 2.31
CA PHE A 28 -18.49 -1.76 1.03
C PHE A 28 -17.66 -2.40 -0.10
N PHE A 29 -16.33 -2.22 -0.05
CA PHE A 29 -15.36 -2.81 -0.98
C PHE A 29 -14.66 -4.06 -0.46
N SER A 30 -15.15 -4.64 0.64
CA SER A 30 -14.51 -5.81 1.23
C SER A 30 -14.54 -7.03 0.30
N GLN A 31 -13.43 -7.76 0.29
CA GLN A 31 -13.32 -9.01 -0.47
C GLN A 31 -14.24 -10.07 0.15
N PRO A 32 -14.91 -10.90 -0.66
CA PRO A 32 -15.72 -12.00 -0.14
C PRO A 32 -14.85 -13.01 0.61
N LEU A 33 -15.42 -13.61 1.65
CA LEU A 33 -14.74 -14.61 2.49
C LEU A 33 -14.23 -15.78 1.65
N SER A 34 -13.02 -16.24 1.97
CA SER A 34 -12.38 -17.36 1.28
C SER A 34 -13.08 -18.70 1.49
N SER A 35 -13.91 -18.81 2.53
CA SER A 35 -14.69 -20.00 2.90
C SER A 35 -16.03 -20.14 2.18
N LEU A 36 -16.45 -19.15 1.37
CA LEU A 36 -17.68 -19.25 0.59
C LEU A 36 -17.54 -20.28 -0.53
N ASP A 37 -18.68 -20.83 -0.96
CA ASP A 37 -18.73 -21.67 -2.15
C ASP A 37 -18.18 -20.93 -3.38
N HIS A 38 -17.59 -21.68 -4.30
CA HIS A 38 -16.95 -21.11 -5.49
C HIS A 38 -17.92 -20.27 -6.34
N GLU A 39 -19.16 -20.73 -6.54
CA GLU A 39 -20.13 -20.03 -7.35
C GLU A 39 -20.57 -18.72 -6.69
N GLU A 40 -20.91 -18.78 -5.40
CA GLU A 40 -21.30 -17.61 -4.62
C GLU A 40 -20.17 -16.58 -4.55
N ARG A 41 -18.94 -17.05 -4.34
CA ARG A 41 -17.75 -16.19 -4.29
C ARG A 41 -17.52 -15.47 -5.62
N GLN A 42 -17.64 -16.17 -6.75
CA GLN A 42 -17.48 -15.56 -8.07
C GLN A 42 -18.57 -14.51 -8.36
N LEU A 43 -19.82 -14.77 -7.95
CA LEU A 43 -20.89 -13.79 -8.06
C LEU A 43 -20.58 -12.52 -7.25
N ARG A 44 -20.15 -12.66 -5.99
CA ARG A 44 -19.79 -11.52 -5.14
C ARG A 44 -18.59 -10.74 -5.69
N LEU A 45 -17.57 -11.41 -6.22
CA LEU A 45 -16.43 -10.76 -6.88
C LEU A 45 -16.86 -9.95 -8.12
N LYS A 46 -17.79 -10.48 -8.93
CA LYS A 46 -18.35 -9.75 -10.07
C LYS A 46 -19.09 -8.50 -9.64
N ILE A 47 -19.91 -8.59 -8.59
CA ILE A 47 -20.64 -7.43 -8.04
C ILE A 47 -19.65 -6.39 -7.48
N LEU A 48 -18.62 -6.85 -6.76
CA LEU A 48 -17.58 -5.98 -6.22
C LEU A 48 -16.87 -5.21 -7.34
N ARG A 49 -16.45 -5.91 -8.40
CA ARG A 49 -15.79 -5.28 -9.55
C ARG A 49 -16.66 -4.22 -10.20
N ASN A 50 -17.96 -4.50 -10.43
CA ASN A 50 -18.88 -3.51 -10.98
C ASN A 50 -18.96 -2.24 -10.10
N ARG A 51 -18.98 -2.37 -8.77
CA ARG A 51 -18.96 -1.21 -7.85
C ARG A 51 -17.66 -0.43 -7.96
N GLN A 52 -16.53 -1.13 -8.03
CA GLN A 52 -15.21 -0.52 -8.19
C GLN A 52 -15.10 0.24 -9.52
N ASP A 53 -15.66 -0.29 -10.60
CA ASP A 53 -15.67 0.34 -11.93
C ASP A 53 -16.52 1.64 -11.92
N LEU A 54 -17.72 1.61 -11.34
CA LEU A 54 -18.57 2.81 -11.19
C LEU A 54 -17.86 3.94 -10.42
N PHE A 55 -17.13 3.60 -9.35
CA PHE A 55 -16.33 4.59 -8.61
C PHE A 55 -15.15 5.10 -9.44
N GLN A 56 -14.57 4.28 -10.29
CA GLN A 56 -13.49 4.69 -11.18
C GLN A 56 -13.99 5.67 -12.25
N GLU A 57 -15.18 5.46 -12.82
CA GLU A 57 -15.82 6.37 -13.78
C GLU A 57 -16.00 7.78 -13.20
N GLU A 58 -16.38 7.88 -11.92
CA GLU A 58 -16.48 9.15 -11.17
C GLU A 58 -15.12 9.72 -10.73
N GLY A 59 -14.01 9.05 -11.06
CA GLY A 59 -12.66 9.51 -10.74
C GLY A 59 -12.27 9.38 -9.27
N MET A 60 -12.88 8.45 -8.54
CA MET A 60 -12.68 8.31 -7.09
C MET A 60 -11.24 7.98 -6.69
N ILE A 61 -10.50 7.22 -7.50
CA ILE A 61 -9.06 6.96 -7.27
C ILE A 61 -8.27 8.28 -7.20
N ARG A 62 -8.57 9.22 -8.11
CA ARG A 62 -7.91 10.54 -8.13
C ARG A 62 -8.26 11.34 -6.87
N ILE A 63 -9.52 11.30 -6.43
CA ILE A 63 -9.99 12.00 -5.23
C ILE A 63 -9.32 11.42 -3.98
N LEU A 64 -9.23 10.10 -3.86
CA LEU A 64 -8.55 9.42 -2.74
C LEU A 64 -7.07 9.79 -2.68
N ILE A 65 -6.35 9.77 -3.81
CA ILE A 65 -4.94 10.18 -3.86
C ILE A 65 -4.78 11.65 -3.44
N ALA A 66 -5.66 12.54 -3.92
CA ALA A 66 -5.65 13.94 -3.53
C ALA A 66 -5.91 14.14 -2.03
N ALA A 67 -6.87 13.40 -1.47
CA ALA A 67 -7.16 13.42 -0.04
C ALA A 67 -5.97 12.92 0.80
N ILE A 68 -5.35 11.80 0.41
CA ILE A 68 -4.14 11.29 1.04
C ILE A 68 -3.05 12.37 1.07
N ASN A 69 -2.76 12.98 -0.07
CA ASN A 69 -1.76 14.05 -0.15
C ASN A 69 -2.11 15.24 0.76
N PHE A 70 -3.39 15.64 0.78
CA PHE A 70 -3.88 16.72 1.62
C PHE A 70 -3.63 16.48 3.11
N PHE A 71 -3.86 15.26 3.60
CA PHE A 71 -3.63 14.90 5.00
C PHE A 71 -2.13 14.71 5.31
N SER A 72 -1.39 14.04 4.43
CA SER A 72 0.06 13.84 4.61
C SER A 72 0.82 15.16 4.68
N GLU A 73 0.57 16.09 3.76
CA GLU A 73 1.26 17.40 3.78
C GLU A 73 1.00 18.21 5.04
N ARG A 74 -0.16 18.05 5.68
CA ARG A 74 -0.51 18.77 6.90
C ARG A 74 0.17 18.19 8.12
N ARG A 75 0.35 16.87 8.14
CA ARG A 75 1.16 16.19 9.15
C ARG A 75 2.61 16.69 9.11
N ASP A 76 3.20 16.77 7.92
CA ASP A 76 4.61 17.16 7.74
C ASP A 76 4.90 18.63 8.10
N LYS A 77 3.91 19.53 7.94
CA LYS A 77 4.13 20.99 8.04
C LYS A 77 3.83 21.59 9.41
N SER A 78 3.17 20.87 10.31
CA SER A 78 2.67 21.46 11.56
C SER A 78 3.34 20.83 12.78
N THR A 79 3.83 21.65 13.70
CA THR A 79 3.84 21.33 15.14
C THR A 79 2.40 21.19 15.59
N LEU A 80 1.78 20.07 15.25
CA LEU A 80 0.41 19.77 15.64
C LEU A 80 0.40 19.51 17.15
N LEU A 81 -0.72 19.82 17.79
CA LEU A 81 -0.95 19.39 19.17
C LEU A 81 -1.05 17.87 19.20
N GLU A 82 -0.53 17.29 20.28
CA GLU A 82 -0.65 15.85 20.58
C GLU A 82 -2.14 15.44 20.49
N GLY A 83 -2.43 14.37 19.74
CA GLY A 83 -3.79 13.90 19.44
C GLY A 83 -4.40 14.42 18.13
N VAL A 84 -3.94 15.54 17.56
CA VAL A 84 -4.31 15.94 16.19
C VAL A 84 -3.52 15.13 15.16
N GLU A 85 -2.23 14.88 15.44
CA GLU A 85 -1.36 14.05 14.61
C GLU A 85 -1.91 12.64 14.45
N GLU A 86 -2.30 12.03 15.57
CA GLU A 86 -2.86 10.68 15.61
C GLU A 86 -4.15 10.58 14.79
N LYS A 87 -5.05 11.56 14.92
CA LYS A 87 -6.28 11.59 14.12
C LYS A 87 -6.01 11.73 12.62
N ILE A 88 -5.05 12.56 12.23
CA ILE A 88 -4.66 12.72 10.83
C ILE A 88 -4.03 11.43 10.30
N GLU A 89 -3.20 10.77 11.11
CA GLU A 89 -2.62 9.47 10.79
C GLU A 89 -3.69 8.39 10.60
N ASP A 90 -4.65 8.28 11.51
CA ASP A 90 -5.76 7.33 11.42
C ASP A 90 -6.59 7.53 10.15
N ILE A 91 -6.94 8.78 9.84
CA ILE A 91 -7.68 9.12 8.62
C ILE A 91 -6.84 8.74 7.39
N THR A 92 -5.54 9.07 7.38
CA THR A 92 -4.63 8.74 6.29
C THR A 92 -4.53 7.22 6.08
N ASN A 93 -4.42 6.45 7.17
CA ASN A 93 -4.36 4.99 7.13
C ASN A 93 -5.65 4.38 6.58
N LYS A 94 -6.82 4.88 7.01
CA LYS A 94 -8.12 4.45 6.46
C LYS A 94 -8.28 4.83 4.99
N LEU A 95 -7.78 5.99 4.56
CA LEU A 95 -7.79 6.38 3.14
C LEU A 95 -6.97 5.40 2.29
N TYR A 96 -5.79 4.99 2.75
CA TYR A 96 -5.00 3.96 2.07
C TYR A 96 -5.72 2.60 2.05
N ALA A 97 -6.39 2.21 3.14
CA ALA A 97 -7.19 0.98 3.18
C ALA A 97 -8.39 1.02 2.20
N VAL A 98 -9.10 2.15 2.10
CA VAL A 98 -10.14 2.34 1.08
C VAL A 98 -9.57 2.23 -0.32
N LEU A 99 -8.42 2.86 -0.58
CA LEU A 99 -7.75 2.79 -1.88
C LEU A 99 -7.35 1.35 -2.22
N ALA A 100 -6.78 0.61 -1.28
CA ALA A 100 -6.43 -0.80 -1.46
C ALA A 100 -7.68 -1.64 -1.76
N ALA A 101 -8.76 -1.47 -1.00
CA ALA A 101 -10.02 -2.19 -1.22
C ALA A 101 -10.67 -1.86 -2.57
N LEU A 102 -10.58 -0.61 -3.03
CA LEU A 102 -11.15 -0.15 -4.30
C LEU A 102 -10.43 -0.74 -5.52
N ILE A 103 -9.12 -1.01 -5.43
CA ILE A 103 -8.34 -1.47 -6.58
C ILE A 103 -8.11 -2.99 -6.59
N LYS A 104 -8.12 -3.64 -5.42
CA LYS A 104 -7.82 -5.06 -5.26
C LYS A 104 -8.77 -5.94 -6.06
N GLY A 105 -8.21 -6.86 -6.85
CA GLY A 105 -8.94 -7.76 -7.74
C GLY A 105 -9.47 -7.09 -9.01
N ASN A 106 -9.09 -5.83 -9.28
CA ASN A 106 -9.50 -5.08 -10.46
C ASN A 106 -8.29 -4.56 -11.24
N ARG A 107 -7.95 -5.27 -12.31
CA ARG A 107 -6.82 -4.94 -13.20
C ARG A 107 -6.92 -3.55 -13.83
N VAL A 108 -8.13 -3.09 -14.17
CA VAL A 108 -8.33 -1.76 -14.79
C VAL A 108 -8.03 -0.65 -13.78
N ASN A 109 -8.47 -0.83 -12.53
CA ASN A 109 -8.15 0.09 -11.45
C ASN A 109 -6.65 0.05 -11.08
N CYS A 110 -6.02 -1.12 -11.12
CA CYS A 110 -4.59 -1.24 -10.84
C CYS A 110 -3.70 -0.66 -11.96
N SER A 111 -4.07 -0.81 -13.23
CA SER A 111 -3.28 -0.29 -14.37
C SER A 111 -3.21 1.24 -14.39
N ASN A 112 -4.12 1.93 -13.69
CA ASN A 112 -4.02 3.36 -13.45
C ASN A 112 -2.72 3.78 -12.74
N PHE A 113 -2.06 2.85 -12.03
CA PHE A 113 -0.77 3.07 -11.37
C PHE A 113 0.43 2.74 -12.25
N ALA A 114 0.24 2.23 -13.47
CA ALA A 114 1.33 1.99 -14.43
C ALA A 114 1.92 3.31 -15.00
N GLN A 115 1.40 4.46 -14.60
CA GLN A 115 2.00 5.77 -14.90
C GLN A 115 3.19 6.01 -13.97
N SER A 116 4.36 6.33 -14.54
CA SER A 116 5.60 6.54 -13.76
C SER A 116 5.40 7.53 -12.60
N ALA A 117 4.66 8.62 -12.81
CA ALA A 117 4.38 9.60 -11.75
C ALA A 117 3.62 9.01 -10.55
N ARG A 118 2.64 8.12 -10.80
CA ARG A 118 1.83 7.49 -9.73
C ARG A 118 2.58 6.37 -9.03
N LEU A 119 3.35 5.56 -9.78
CA LEU A 119 4.19 4.52 -9.20
C LEU A 119 5.28 5.13 -8.32
N ASN A 120 5.99 6.15 -8.84
CA ASN A 120 7.00 6.87 -8.08
C ASN A 120 6.40 7.52 -6.83
N TRP A 121 5.20 8.14 -6.94
CA TRP A 121 4.48 8.67 -5.79
C TRP A 121 4.23 7.60 -4.72
N LEU A 122 3.75 6.42 -5.12
CA LEU A 122 3.44 5.34 -4.19
C LEU A 122 4.70 4.81 -3.49
N VAL A 123 5.79 4.59 -4.24
CA VAL A 123 7.06 4.11 -3.68
C VAL A 123 7.70 5.17 -2.78
N ASN A 124 7.67 6.45 -3.15
CA ASN A 124 8.20 7.52 -2.31
C ASN A 124 7.41 7.64 -0.99
N ARG A 125 6.10 7.36 -1.01
CA ARG A 125 5.30 7.31 0.22
C ARG A 125 5.69 6.16 1.14
N LEU A 126 6.19 5.04 0.60
CA LEU A 126 6.74 3.96 1.42
C LEU A 126 8.09 4.34 2.05
N GLN A 127 8.86 5.22 1.42
CA GLN A 127 10.15 5.62 1.97
C GLN A 127 10.03 6.61 3.13
N SER A 128 8.86 7.23 3.33
CA SER A 128 8.65 8.10 4.49
C SER A 128 8.69 7.28 5.78
N GLN A 129 9.16 7.90 6.87
CA GLN A 129 9.41 7.25 8.17
C GLN A 129 8.14 6.68 8.83
N GLN A 130 6.98 6.90 8.21
CA GLN A 130 5.64 6.56 8.69
C GLN A 130 4.88 5.74 7.64
N ALA A 131 5.60 4.94 6.86
CA ALA A 131 5.04 4.02 5.89
C ALA A 131 4.04 3.09 6.58
N SER A 132 2.76 3.37 6.40
CA SER A 132 1.71 2.59 7.02
C SER A 132 1.48 1.30 6.24
N SER A 133 1.00 0.28 6.96
CA SER A 133 0.55 -0.98 6.37
C SER A 133 -0.39 -0.78 5.16
N GLY A 134 -1.17 0.30 5.15
CA GLY A 134 -2.07 0.61 4.06
C GLY A 134 -1.36 0.89 2.73
N VAL A 135 -0.22 1.59 2.74
CA VAL A 135 0.54 1.89 1.51
C VAL A 135 1.13 0.62 0.90
N LEU A 136 1.65 -0.27 1.76
CA LEU A 136 2.14 -1.59 1.34
C LEU A 136 1.04 -2.44 0.71
N GLU A 137 -0.17 -2.41 1.27
CA GLU A 137 -1.33 -3.12 0.72
C GLU A 137 -1.77 -2.58 -0.64
N VAL A 138 -1.71 -1.25 -0.83
CA VAL A 138 -1.93 -0.64 -2.16
C VAL A 138 -0.87 -1.14 -3.15
N LEU A 139 0.41 -1.07 -2.80
CA LEU A 139 1.49 -1.52 -3.68
C LEU A 139 1.37 -3.01 -4.01
N HIS A 140 1.14 -3.86 -3.01
CA HIS A 140 0.94 -5.28 -3.21
C HIS A 140 -0.23 -5.58 -4.18
N SER A 141 -1.39 -4.93 -3.97
CA SER A 141 -2.55 -5.12 -4.85
C SER A 141 -2.24 -4.72 -6.29
N VAL A 142 -1.58 -3.58 -6.49
CA VAL A 142 -1.18 -3.10 -7.81
C VAL A 142 -0.22 -4.07 -8.50
N LEU A 143 0.79 -4.60 -7.79
CA LEU A 143 1.78 -5.51 -8.35
C LEU A 143 1.21 -6.89 -8.70
N VAL A 144 0.24 -7.38 -7.92
CA VAL A 144 -0.41 -8.67 -8.18
C VAL A 144 -1.39 -8.57 -9.35
N ASP A 145 -2.23 -7.54 -9.36
CA ASP A 145 -3.35 -7.44 -10.30
C ASP A 145 -3.01 -6.73 -11.63
N SER A 146 -1.86 -6.05 -11.74
CA SER A 146 -1.44 -5.34 -12.97
C SER A 146 -0.03 -5.73 -13.45
N PRO A 147 0.10 -6.57 -14.50
CA PRO A 147 1.39 -6.85 -15.11
C PRO A 147 2.02 -5.61 -15.77
N GLU A 148 1.20 -4.64 -16.17
CA GLU A 148 1.68 -3.37 -16.73
C GLU A 148 2.54 -2.59 -15.74
N VAL A 149 2.18 -2.61 -14.46
CA VAL A 149 2.95 -1.92 -13.41
C VAL A 149 4.30 -2.59 -13.19
N LEU A 150 4.35 -3.93 -13.26
CA LEU A 150 5.61 -4.66 -13.12
C LEU A 150 6.63 -4.29 -14.21
N ASN A 151 6.14 -4.03 -15.43
CA ASN A 151 7.00 -3.57 -16.53
C ASN A 151 7.56 -2.15 -16.31
N MET A 152 6.96 -1.38 -15.39
CA MET A 152 7.37 -0.01 -15.05
C MET A 152 8.25 0.05 -13.81
N ILE A 153 8.49 -1.09 -13.14
CA ILE A 153 9.38 -1.17 -11.98
C ILE A 153 10.83 -0.94 -12.44
N THR A 154 11.52 -0.08 -11.70
CA THR A 154 12.93 0.24 -11.91
C THR A 154 13.75 -0.31 -10.75
N GLU A 155 15.07 -0.36 -10.93
CA GLU A 155 16.01 -0.69 -9.87
C GLU A 155 15.84 0.20 -8.63
N SER A 156 15.64 1.51 -8.83
CA SER A 156 15.39 2.46 -7.73
C SER A 156 14.17 2.09 -6.89
N HIS A 157 13.10 1.58 -7.51
CA HIS A 157 11.91 1.10 -6.78
C HIS A 157 12.21 -0.14 -5.95
N ILE A 158 12.96 -1.09 -6.51
CA ILE A 158 13.32 -2.33 -5.81
C ILE A 158 14.21 -2.02 -4.60
N LEU A 159 15.23 -1.18 -4.77
CA LEU A 159 16.12 -0.75 -3.68
C LEU A 159 15.36 0.01 -2.60
N ALA A 160 14.37 0.84 -2.97
CA ALA A 160 13.49 1.51 -2.02
C ALA A 160 12.72 0.51 -1.15
N ILE A 161 12.13 -0.52 -1.76
CA ILE A 161 11.34 -1.54 -1.07
C ILE A 161 12.24 -2.41 -0.18
N ILE A 162 13.43 -2.80 -0.63
CA ILE A 162 14.41 -3.52 0.20
C ILE A 162 14.84 -2.67 1.39
N GLY A 163 15.01 -1.36 1.21
CA GLY A 163 15.32 -0.42 2.29
C GLY A 163 14.25 -0.40 3.40
N LEU A 164 13.01 -0.81 3.13
CA LEU A 164 11.96 -0.92 4.15
C LEU A 164 12.20 -2.07 5.12
N LEU A 165 12.88 -3.14 4.71
CA LEU A 165 13.19 -4.27 5.61
C LEU A 165 14.04 -3.83 6.81
N ASP A 166 14.94 -2.88 6.57
CA ASP A 166 15.83 -2.29 7.56
C ASP A 166 15.06 -1.35 8.51
N ARG A 167 14.21 -0.50 7.95
CA ARG A 167 13.49 0.56 8.69
C ARG A 167 12.29 0.06 9.48
N ASN A 168 11.58 -0.95 8.97
CA ASN A 168 10.30 -1.40 9.51
C ASN A 168 10.43 -2.68 10.35
N GLY A 169 11.65 -3.06 10.77
CA GLY A 169 11.86 -4.19 11.67
C GLY A 169 11.48 -5.54 11.06
N ARG A 170 11.74 -5.74 9.76
CA ARG A 170 11.48 -7.00 9.03
C ARG A 170 9.99 -7.38 8.95
N ASP A 171 9.12 -6.40 8.67
CA ASP A 171 7.69 -6.64 8.40
C ASP A 171 7.51 -7.69 7.28
N PRO A 172 6.80 -8.81 7.54
CA PRO A 172 6.57 -9.86 6.54
C PRO A 172 5.84 -9.36 5.29
N LYS A 173 5.03 -8.29 5.39
CA LYS A 173 4.34 -7.72 4.21
C LYS A 173 5.31 -7.14 3.18
N VAL A 174 6.49 -6.67 3.60
CA VAL A 174 7.53 -6.21 2.67
C VAL A 174 8.07 -7.39 1.86
N LEU A 175 8.18 -8.58 2.47
CA LEU A 175 8.56 -9.80 1.76
C LEU A 175 7.48 -10.22 0.76
N ASP A 176 6.20 -10.10 1.10
CA ASP A 176 5.09 -10.38 0.16
C ASP A 176 5.16 -9.48 -1.08
N VAL A 177 5.49 -8.20 -0.90
CA VAL A 177 5.72 -7.26 -2.01
C VAL A 177 6.93 -7.70 -2.85
N LEU A 178 8.06 -8.04 -2.22
CA LEU A 178 9.25 -8.53 -2.94
C LEU A 178 8.96 -9.83 -3.71
N CYS A 179 8.17 -10.75 -3.15
CA CYS A 179 7.70 -11.95 -3.83
C CYS A 179 6.84 -11.61 -5.05
N SER A 180 5.93 -10.63 -4.93
CA SER A 180 5.07 -10.17 -6.03
C SER A 180 5.85 -9.51 -7.17
N LEU A 181 7.02 -8.93 -6.89
CA LEU A 181 7.93 -8.41 -7.91
C LEU A 181 8.65 -9.51 -8.68
N CYS A 182 8.88 -10.67 -8.07
CA CYS A 182 9.59 -11.80 -8.66
C CYS A 182 8.71 -12.64 -9.57
N VAL A 183 7.43 -12.81 -9.23
CA VAL A 183 6.47 -13.66 -9.95
C VAL A 183 5.11 -12.99 -10.00
N ASN A 184 4.54 -12.89 -11.21
CA ASN A 184 3.17 -12.42 -11.42
C ASN A 184 2.38 -13.47 -12.19
N ASN A 185 1.27 -13.92 -11.63
CA ASN A 185 0.37 -14.91 -12.25
C ASN A 185 1.11 -16.16 -12.78
N GLY A 186 2.14 -16.63 -12.05
CA GLY A 186 2.94 -17.80 -12.42
C GLY A 186 4.08 -17.52 -13.41
N VAL A 187 4.26 -16.29 -13.87
CA VAL A 187 5.35 -15.89 -14.77
C VAL A 187 6.46 -15.17 -13.99
N ALA A 188 7.69 -15.65 -14.13
CA ALA A 188 8.86 -15.08 -13.48
C ALA A 188 9.37 -13.81 -14.17
N VAL A 189 9.70 -12.78 -13.39
CA VAL A 189 10.32 -11.54 -13.88
C VAL A 189 11.81 -11.57 -13.56
N ARG A 190 12.60 -12.12 -14.47
CA ARG A 190 14.03 -12.43 -14.24
C ARG A 190 14.88 -11.21 -13.87
N ALA A 191 14.60 -10.05 -14.47
CA ALA A 191 15.31 -8.80 -14.14
C ALA A 191 15.13 -8.42 -12.66
N ASN A 192 13.89 -8.46 -12.15
CA ASN A 192 13.59 -8.15 -10.75
C ASN A 192 14.22 -9.17 -9.80
N GLN A 193 14.16 -10.47 -10.15
CA GLN A 193 14.78 -11.54 -9.37
C GLN A 193 16.28 -11.34 -9.20
N ASN A 194 16.99 -11.01 -10.28
CA ASN A 194 18.43 -10.75 -10.23
C ASN A 194 18.75 -9.54 -9.34
N LEU A 195 18.05 -8.42 -9.51
CA LEU A 195 18.28 -7.20 -8.72
C LEU A 195 18.01 -7.41 -7.23
N ILE A 196 16.92 -8.13 -6.89
CA ILE A 196 16.60 -8.46 -5.50
C ILE A 196 17.69 -9.36 -4.90
N TRP A 197 18.13 -10.39 -5.64
CA TRP A 197 19.19 -11.28 -5.19
C TRP A 197 20.52 -10.52 -4.96
N GLU A 198 20.96 -9.72 -5.93
CA GLU A 198 22.20 -8.93 -5.84
C GLU A 198 22.18 -8.01 -4.62
N SER A 199 21.05 -7.34 -4.39
CA SER A 199 20.86 -6.41 -3.28
C SER A 199 20.87 -7.10 -1.92
N LEU A 200 20.16 -8.24 -1.78
CA LEU A 200 20.06 -8.97 -0.52
C LEU A 200 21.37 -9.69 -0.15
N VAL A 201 22.11 -10.20 -1.14
CA VAL A 201 23.40 -10.86 -0.90
C VAL A 201 24.45 -9.89 -0.38
N GLN A 202 24.44 -8.64 -0.86
CA GLN A 202 25.33 -7.58 -0.38
C GLN A 202 24.98 -7.14 1.06
N ARG A 203 23.70 -7.25 1.46
CA ARG A 203 23.17 -6.81 2.76
C ARG A 203 22.70 -7.97 3.62
N ARG A 204 23.64 -8.84 4.00
CA ARG A 204 23.34 -10.09 4.73
C ARG A 204 22.73 -9.88 6.13
N ASP A 205 22.85 -8.68 6.69
CA ASP A 205 22.30 -8.25 7.97
C ASP A 205 20.78 -8.05 7.95
N LEU A 206 20.18 -7.85 6.76
CA LEU A 206 18.74 -7.71 6.61
C LEU A 206 17.97 -8.99 6.95
N LEU A 207 18.55 -10.15 6.66
CA LEU A 207 17.93 -11.46 6.81
C LEU A 207 18.53 -12.24 7.98
N LEU A 208 17.73 -13.14 8.56
CA LEU A 208 18.22 -14.06 9.58
C LEU A 208 19.21 -15.05 8.96
N GLN A 209 20.37 -15.19 9.61
CA GLN A 209 21.38 -16.17 9.23
C GLN A 209 21.41 -17.28 10.28
N THR A 210 21.65 -18.50 9.81
CA THR A 210 21.84 -19.66 10.68
C THR A 210 22.99 -20.49 10.15
N ALA A 211 23.74 -21.11 11.06
CA ALA A 211 24.85 -22.00 10.75
C ALA A 211 24.79 -23.20 11.70
N LEU A 212 25.12 -24.38 11.18
CA LEU A 212 25.30 -25.55 12.02
C LEU A 212 26.55 -25.35 12.88
N VAL A 213 26.44 -25.64 14.18
CA VAL A 213 27.55 -25.54 15.13
C VAL A 213 27.66 -26.87 15.86
N ASP A 214 28.89 -27.37 16.01
CA ASP A 214 29.16 -28.61 16.73
C ASP A 214 28.86 -28.47 18.23
N HIS A 215 28.39 -29.55 18.83
CA HIS A 215 28.17 -29.61 20.27
C HIS A 215 29.51 -29.82 21.00
N VAL A 216 29.97 -28.82 21.75
CA VAL A 216 31.22 -28.89 22.54
C VAL A 216 30.90 -29.33 23.97
N THR A 217 31.49 -30.45 24.40
CA THR A 217 31.46 -30.92 25.80
C THR A 217 32.76 -30.51 26.49
N TRP A 218 32.65 -30.00 27.72
CA TRP A 218 33.78 -29.55 28.56
C TRP A 218 34.37 -30.69 29.39
#